data_AF-A0A8K0A1M8-F1
#
_entry.id   AF-A0A8K0A1M8-F1
#
_cell.length_a   1.000
_cell.length_b   1.000
_cell.length_c   1.000
_cell.angle_alpha   90.00
_cell.angle_beta   90.00
_cell.angle_gamma   90.00
#
_symmetry.space_group_name_H-M   'P 1'
#
loop_
_entity.id
_entity.type
_entity.pdbx_description
1 polymer ?
#
loop_
_entity_poly.entity_id
_entity_poly.type
_entity_poly.pdbx_seq_one_letter_code
_entity_poly.pdbx_strand_id
1 'polypeptide(L)'
;MGMRRCLVLFVVLLLVVNTSGWWRRRRRRTNCGTCSSPPPSISGTTMYNCAPPYVPGTICKYRCNKGTWSLFRSRYRCTNQCTWLGTTTNCKASIWGR
;
A
#
# COMPACT_ATOMS: atom_id res chain seq x y z
N MET A 1 -33.08 -38.44 -33.31
CA MET A 1 -31.96 -37.63 -32.77
C MET A 1 -32.55 -36.36 -32.17
N GLY A 2 -32.94 -36.22 -30.90
CA GLY A 2 -32.83 -37.01 -29.70
C GLY A 2 -32.89 -35.95 -28.60
N MET A 3 -34.09 -35.52 -28.20
CA MET A 3 -34.36 -34.40 -27.27
C MET A 3 -33.51 -34.47 -25.99
N ARG A 4 -33.11 -35.68 -25.60
CA ARG A 4 -32.15 -35.98 -24.53
C ARG A 4 -30.74 -35.41 -24.78
N ARG A 5 -30.23 -35.45 -26.02
CA ARG A 5 -28.94 -34.85 -26.41
C ARG A 5 -28.98 -33.32 -26.29
N CYS A 6 -30.09 -32.68 -26.67
CA CYS A 6 -30.25 -31.24 -26.53
C CYS A 6 -30.31 -30.82 -25.06
N LEU A 7 -31.07 -31.55 -24.23
CA LEU A 7 -31.14 -31.31 -22.78
C LEU A 7 -29.76 -31.45 -22.10
N VAL A 8 -29.00 -32.49 -22.45
CA VAL A 8 -27.64 -32.67 -21.91
C VAL A 8 -26.73 -31.50 -22.30
N LEU A 9 -26.75 -31.08 -23.57
CA LEU A 9 -25.97 -29.91 -24.01
C LEU A 9 -26.39 -28.62 -23.29
N PHE A 10 -27.69 -28.42 -23.07
CA PHE A 10 -28.23 -27.25 -22.39
C PHE A 10 -27.82 -27.22 -20.91
N VAL A 11 -27.90 -28.36 -20.23
CA VAL A 11 -27.46 -28.51 -18.83
C VAL A 11 -25.95 -28.29 -18.71
N VAL A 12 -25.13 -28.82 -19.62
CA VAL A 12 -23.69 -28.60 -19.63
C VAL A 12 -23.35 -27.12 -19.85
N LEU A 13 -24.02 -26.43 -20.76
CA LEU A 13 -23.84 -24.99 -20.98
C LEU A 13 -24.21 -24.18 -19.72
N LEU A 14 -25.35 -24.50 -19.08
CA LEU A 14 -25.78 -23.83 -17.84
C LEU A 14 -24.80 -24.09 -16.69
N LEU A 15 -24.22 -25.28 -16.59
CA LEU A 15 -23.19 -25.61 -15.61
C LEU A 15 -21.90 -24.81 -15.88
N VAL A 16 -21.45 -24.72 -17.14
CA VAL A 16 -20.25 -23.94 -17.51
C VAL A 16 -20.45 -22.45 -17.22
N VAL A 17 -21.63 -21.90 -17.49
CA VAL A 17 -21.99 -20.49 -17.20
C VAL A 17 -22.15 -20.23 -15.69
N ASN A 18 -22.68 -21.20 -14.93
CA ASN A 18 -22.79 -21.12 -13.46
C ASN A 18 -21.49 -21.44 -12.73
N THR A 19 -20.48 -22.01 -13.40
CA THR A 19 -19.15 -22.08 -12.78
C THR A 19 -18.69 -20.65 -12.53
N SER A 20 -18.60 -20.30 -11.26
CA SER A 20 -18.16 -19.01 -10.73
C SER A 20 -16.72 -18.63 -11.10
N GLY A 21 -16.07 -19.40 -12.00
CA GLY A 21 -14.73 -19.20 -12.52
C GLY A 21 -14.58 -18.01 -13.47
N TRP A 22 -15.64 -17.60 -14.17
CA TRP A 22 -15.57 -16.50 -15.15
C TRP A 22 -15.63 -15.09 -14.52
N TRP A 23 -16.03 -15.00 -13.25
CA TRP A 23 -16.10 -13.74 -12.50
C TRP A 23 -14.84 -13.43 -11.69
N ARG A 24 -13.77 -14.24 -11.82
CA ARG A 24 -12.43 -13.76 -11.46
C ARG A 24 -11.93 -12.78 -12.53
N ARG A 25 -12.74 -11.76 -12.86
CA ARG A 25 -12.23 -10.48 -13.32
C ARG A 25 -11.31 -10.02 -12.20
N ARG A 26 -10.03 -10.32 -12.42
CA ARG A 26 -8.88 -9.80 -11.73
C ARG A 26 -9.27 -8.47 -11.12
N ARG A 27 -9.38 -8.43 -9.78
CA ARG A 27 -8.94 -7.24 -9.07
C ARG A 27 -7.47 -7.10 -9.47
N ARG A 28 -7.20 -6.51 -10.64
CA ARG A 28 -5.95 -5.83 -10.86
C ARG A 28 -6.02 -4.74 -9.81
N ARG A 29 -5.49 -5.03 -8.62
CA ARG A 29 -4.82 -4.01 -7.84
C ARG A 29 -3.81 -3.47 -8.85
N THR A 30 -4.19 -2.41 -9.54
CA THR A 30 -3.24 -1.64 -10.32
C THR A 30 -2.25 -1.17 -9.28
N ASN A 31 -1.13 -1.88 -9.15
CA ASN A 31 -0.01 -1.39 -8.37
C ASN A 31 0.33 -0.07 -9.04
N CYS A 32 0.03 1.02 -8.35
CA CYS A 32 0.41 2.32 -8.86
C CYS A 32 1.95 2.39 -8.78
N GLY A 33 2.58 2.80 -9.88
CA GLY A 33 4.02 2.58 -10.10
C GLY A 33 4.91 3.26 -9.06
N THR A 34 4.54 4.46 -8.62
CA THR A 34 5.29 5.26 -7.65
C THR A 34 4.37 6.16 -6.83
N CYS A 35 4.64 6.33 -5.54
CA CYS A 35 4.08 7.42 -4.75
C CYS A 35 4.62 8.76 -5.31
N SER A 36 3.89 9.35 -6.25
CA SER A 36 4.30 10.60 -6.91
C SER A 36 4.30 11.80 -5.96
N SER A 37 3.47 11.77 -4.92
CA SER A 37 3.52 12.78 -3.86
C SER A 37 4.76 12.59 -2.99
N PRO A 38 5.46 13.67 -2.62
CA PRO A 38 6.55 13.58 -1.67
C PRO A 38 6.05 13.02 -0.33
N PRO A 39 6.92 12.34 0.42
CA PRO A 39 6.60 11.88 1.77
C PRO A 39 6.26 13.07 2.69
N PRO A 40 5.41 12.87 3.71
CA PRO A 40 4.95 13.94 4.57
C PRO A 40 6.12 14.60 5.33
N SER A 41 6.14 15.93 5.39
CA SER A 41 7.14 16.67 6.15
C SER A 41 6.70 16.78 7.61
N ILE A 42 7.55 16.36 8.54
CA ILE A 42 7.28 16.40 9.99
C ILE A 42 8.15 17.50 10.61
N SER A 43 7.51 18.50 11.22
CA SER A 43 8.21 19.62 11.86
C SER A 43 9.19 19.15 12.95
N GLY A 44 10.37 19.77 12.99
CA GLY A 44 11.41 19.43 13.97
C GLY A 44 12.13 18.09 13.69
N THR A 45 11.93 17.50 12.51
CA THR A 45 12.65 16.31 12.08
C THR A 45 13.42 16.55 10.79
N THR A 46 14.48 15.75 10.61
CA THR A 46 15.18 15.57 9.34
C THR A 46 14.81 14.20 8.77
N MET A 47 14.33 14.18 7.53
CA MET A 47 14.03 12.96 6.80
C MET A 47 15.33 12.33 6.24
N TYR A 48 15.43 11.00 6.28
CA TYR A 48 16.58 10.27 5.77
C TYR A 48 16.18 8.89 5.23
N ASN A 49 17.09 8.27 4.47
CA ASN A 49 16.92 6.92 3.91
C ASN A 49 15.75 6.81 2.90
N CYS A 50 15.44 7.90 2.21
CA CYS A 50 14.50 7.89 1.09
C CYS A 50 14.97 8.88 0.01
N ALA A 51 14.84 8.44 -1.23
CA ALA A 51 15.11 9.23 -2.41
C ALA A 51 14.14 8.78 -3.51
N PRO A 52 13.79 9.66 -4.47
CA PRO A 52 13.04 9.26 -5.65
C PRO A 52 13.88 8.26 -6.48
N PRO A 53 13.26 7.28 -7.15
CA PRO A 53 11.81 7.06 -7.28
C PRO A 53 11.17 6.37 -6.05
N TYR A 54 10.02 6.89 -5.60
CA TYR A 54 9.28 6.34 -4.45
C TYR A 54 8.38 5.18 -4.87
N VAL A 55 8.97 4.01 -5.13
CA VAL A 55 8.22 2.79 -5.46
C VAL A 55 7.49 2.21 -4.23
N PRO A 56 6.42 1.42 -4.43
CA PRO A 56 5.79 0.67 -3.34
C PRO A 56 6.81 -0.17 -2.57
N GLY A 57 6.82 -0.02 -1.25
CA GLY A 57 7.81 -0.64 -0.35
C GLY A 57 8.88 0.31 0.16
N THR A 58 9.11 1.46 -0.49
CA THR A 58 10.06 2.49 -0.02
C THR A 58 9.68 3.00 1.36
N ILE A 59 10.67 3.13 2.26
CA ILE A 59 10.47 3.58 3.64
C ILE A 59 11.30 4.84 3.92
N CYS A 60 10.60 5.94 4.15
CA CYS A 60 11.14 7.20 4.62
C CYS A 60 11.25 7.17 6.15
N LYS A 61 12.43 7.45 6.69
CA LYS A 61 12.65 7.53 8.14
C LYS A 61 12.85 8.99 8.53
N TYR A 62 12.47 9.31 9.77
CA TYR A 62 12.60 10.67 10.29
C TYR A 62 13.36 10.62 11.61
N ARG A 63 14.26 11.59 11.80
CA ARG A 63 15.06 11.76 13.00
C ARG A 63 14.79 13.13 13.56
N CYS A 64 14.57 13.23 14.87
CA CYS A 64 14.47 14.52 15.54
C CYS A 64 15.76 15.33 15.39
N ASN A 65 15.60 16.65 15.23
CA ASN A 65 16.72 17.59 15.16
C ASN A 65 17.49 17.63 16.49
N LYS A 66 18.73 18.16 16.47
CA LYS A 66 19.58 18.28 17.68
C LYS A 66 18.82 18.96 18.82
N GLY A 67 18.97 18.44 20.06
CA GLY A 67 18.28 18.96 21.25
C GLY A 67 16.84 18.48 21.43
N THR A 68 16.35 17.61 20.54
CA THR A 68 15.02 17.00 20.66
C THR A 68 15.10 15.48 20.48
N TRP A 69 14.17 14.77 21.09
CA TRP A 69 14.08 13.30 21.08
C TRP A 69 12.63 12.86 20.98
N SER A 70 12.43 11.63 20.51
CA SER A 70 11.12 11.01 20.49
C SER A 70 11.22 9.60 21.06
N LEU A 71 10.18 9.18 21.79
CA LEU A 71 10.06 7.80 22.29
C LEU A 71 9.91 6.81 21.13
N PHE A 72 9.20 7.23 20.08
CA PHE A 72 8.96 6.41 18.90
C PHE A 72 9.62 7.04 17.67
N ARG A 73 10.11 6.18 16.77
CA ARG A 73 10.67 6.62 15.48
C ARG A 73 9.54 6.79 14.47
N SER A 74 9.41 7.98 13.91
CA SER A 74 8.47 8.26 12.81
C SER A 74 8.99 7.65 11.50
N ARG A 75 8.12 6.94 10.78
CA ARG A 75 8.45 6.27 9.52
C ARG A 75 7.22 6.24 8.62
N TYR A 76 7.44 6.46 7.32
CA TYR A 76 6.40 6.39 6.30
C TYR A 76 6.79 5.43 5.20
N ARG A 77 5.87 4.56 4.80
CA ARG A 77 6.05 3.56 3.75
C ARG A 77 5.14 3.86 2.57
N CYS A 78 5.70 3.86 1.37
CA CYS A 78 4.90 3.92 0.15
C CYS A 78 4.15 2.58 -0.05
N THR A 79 2.84 2.64 -0.21
CA THR A 79 1.99 1.45 -0.41
C THR A 79 1.77 1.16 -1.90
N ASN A 80 1.27 -0.02 -2.20
CA ASN A 80 0.84 -0.41 -3.55
C ASN A 80 -0.34 0.44 -4.09
N GLN A 81 -0.98 1.23 -3.22
CA GLN A 81 -2.07 2.15 -3.58
C GLN A 81 -1.54 3.58 -3.81
N CYS A 82 -0.22 3.77 -3.89
CA CYS A 82 0.42 5.08 -4.02
C CYS A 82 0.10 6.07 -2.89
N THR A 83 -0.14 5.52 -1.70
CA THR A 83 -0.34 6.31 -0.49
C THR A 83 0.83 6.13 0.47
N TRP A 84 1.10 7.16 1.25
CA TRP A 84 2.07 7.09 2.34
C TRP A 84 1.39 6.61 3.60
N LEU A 85 1.84 5.48 4.13
CA LEU A 85 1.30 4.89 5.35
C LEU A 85 2.39 4.84 6.41
N GLY A 86 2.11 5.42 7.57
CA GLY A 86 3.15 5.61 8.57
C GLY A 86 2.62 6.25 9.84
N THR A 87 3.52 6.43 10.78
CA THR A 87 3.25 7.08 12.06
C THR A 87 4.08 8.35 12.19
N THR A 88 3.41 9.43 12.57
CA THR A 88 4.09 10.66 13.00
C THR A 88 4.18 10.65 14.52
N THR A 89 5.41 10.78 15.01
CA THR A 89 5.71 11.03 16.42
C THR A 89 6.27 12.43 16.53
N ASN A 90 5.78 13.19 17.50
CA ASN A 90 6.28 14.52 17.80
C ASN A 90 7.62 14.44 18.53
N CYS A 91 8.57 15.27 18.12
CA CYS A 91 9.83 15.46 18.84
C CYS A 91 9.57 16.31 20.09
N LYS A 92 10.02 15.82 21.24
CA LYS A 92 9.99 16.54 22.52
C LYS A 92 11.38 17.08 22.82
N ALA A 93 11.47 18.18 23.56
CA ALA A 93 12.74 18.70 24.04
C ALA A 93 13.47 17.63 24.88
N SER A 94 14.77 17.45 24.64
CA SER A 94 15.58 16.59 25.50
C SER A 94 15.79 17.29 26.83
N ILE A 95 15.17 16.74 27.87
CA ILE A 95 15.42 17.15 29.26
C ILE A 95 16.85 16.81 29.69
N TRP A 96 17.50 15.89 28.97
CA TRP A 96 18.90 15.50 29.14
C TRP A 96 19.86 16.38 28.32
N GLY A 97 19.63 17.69 28.34
CA GLY A 97 20.46 18.69 27.68
C GLY A 97 21.12 19.59 28.72
N ARG A 98 22.33 19.20 29.15
CA ARG A 98 23.17 19.70 30.25
C ARG A 98 22.88 19.09 31.62
#